data_AF-A0A7R9MNF1-F1
#
_entry.id   AF-A0A7R9MNF1-F1
#
_cell.length_a   1.000
_cell.length_b   1.000
_cell.length_c   1.000
_cell.angle_alpha   90.00
_cell.angle_beta   90.00
_cell.angle_gamma   90.00
#
_symmetry.space_group_name_H-M   'P 1'
#
loop_
_entity.id
_entity.type
_entity.pdbx_description
1 polymer ?
#
loop_
_entity_poly.entity_id
_entity_poly.type
_entity_poly.pdbx_seq_one_letter_code
_entity_poly.pdbx_strand_id
1 'polypeptide(L)'
;DGYRDRDDDDHEDNDEEVNDDDNDGQGEDEEPLNSEDDVSDEDPTELFETDNVVVCQYDKITRSRNKWKFHLKDGIMNLQGKDYVFQKAVGDAEW
;
A
#
# COMPACT_ATOMS: atom_id res chain seq x y z
N ASP A 1 19.40 -25.79 43.99
CA ASP A 1 20.61 -26.17 43.21
C ASP A 1 20.51 -25.50 41.84
N GLY A 2 21.12 -24.37 41.51
CA GLY A 2 22.31 -23.72 42.04
C GLY A 2 23.56 -24.05 41.21
N TYR A 3 23.61 -23.65 39.93
CA TYR A 3 24.85 -23.65 39.15
C TYR A 3 25.32 -22.21 38.93
N ARG A 4 26.52 -21.97 39.44
CA ARG A 4 27.29 -20.73 39.48
C ARG A 4 28.19 -20.59 38.25
N ASP A 5 28.32 -19.34 37.80
CA ASP A 5 29.53 -18.54 37.55
C ASP A 5 30.74 -19.16 36.82
N ARG A 6 31.21 -18.46 35.79
CA ARG A 6 32.60 -17.95 35.58
C ARG A 6 32.62 -17.05 34.34
N ASP A 7 32.78 -15.73 34.54
CA ASP A 7 34.04 -14.94 34.49
C ASP A 7 34.33 -14.55 33.02
N ASP A 8 34.07 -13.31 32.59
CA ASP A 8 34.81 -12.06 32.87
C ASP A 8 36.16 -12.04 32.14
N ASP A 9 36.35 -11.08 31.23
CA ASP A 9 37.65 -10.44 30.96
C ASP A 9 37.45 -9.27 29.97
N ASP A 10 37.68 -8.09 30.55
CA ASP A 10 37.84 -6.76 29.99
C ASP A 10 38.93 -6.67 28.90
N HIS A 11 38.78 -5.70 28.00
CA HIS A 11 39.82 -4.84 27.40
C HIS A 11 39.14 -3.96 26.35
N GLU A 12 39.37 -2.67 26.20
CA GLU A 12 40.01 -1.59 26.95
C GLU A 12 39.71 -0.34 26.09
N ASP A 13 39.71 0.83 26.71
CA ASP A 13 39.46 2.12 26.09
C ASP A 13 40.32 2.38 24.83
N ASN A 14 39.72 3.07 23.84
CA ASN A 14 40.49 3.98 23.01
C ASN A 14 39.71 5.27 22.84
N ASP A 15 40.11 6.23 23.67
CA ASP A 15 39.71 7.62 23.67
C ASP A 15 40.05 8.34 22.35
N GLU A 16 39.17 9.28 22.00
CA GLU A 16 39.39 10.54 21.29
C GLU A 16 39.99 10.51 19.87
N GLU A 17 39.30 11.14 18.90
CA GLU A 17 39.63 12.51 18.48
C GLU A 17 38.48 13.12 17.66
N VAL A 18 38.05 14.30 18.10
CA VAL A 18 37.15 15.22 17.41
C VAL A 18 37.80 15.71 16.13
N ASN A 19 37.08 15.70 15.01
CA ASN A 19 37.33 16.63 13.91
C ASN A 19 36.01 17.31 13.54
N ASP A 20 35.84 18.52 14.07
CA ASP A 20 35.04 19.57 13.46
C ASP A 20 35.67 19.92 12.11
N ASP A 21 34.88 19.88 11.04
CA ASP A 21 35.05 20.81 9.92
C ASP A 21 33.66 21.10 9.34
N ASP A 22 33.09 22.19 9.84
CA ASP A 22 32.13 23.03 9.11
C ASP A 22 32.64 23.25 7.68
N ASN A 23 31.86 22.92 6.64
CA ASN A 23 31.56 23.91 5.61
C ASN A 23 30.53 23.45 4.56
N ASP A 24 29.55 24.33 4.37
CA ASP A 24 28.84 24.65 3.12
C ASP A 24 28.34 23.54 2.21
N GLY A 25 27.02 23.40 2.22
CA GLY A 25 26.29 22.83 1.12
C GLY A 25 24.81 22.79 1.42
N GLN A 26 24.18 23.96 1.64
CA GLN A 26 22.75 24.12 1.46
C GLN A 26 22.41 23.79 -0.01
N GLY A 27 22.35 22.50 -0.32
CA GLY A 27 21.66 21.96 -1.48
C GLY A 27 20.18 21.79 -1.13
N GLU A 28 19.52 22.87 -0.70
CA GLU A 28 18.05 22.92 -0.64
C GLU A 28 17.48 23.28 -2.02
N ASP A 29 18.06 22.71 -3.07
CA ASP A 29 17.52 22.66 -4.43
C ASP A 29 16.98 21.24 -4.71
N GLU A 30 16.40 20.58 -3.71
CA GLU A 30 15.54 19.41 -3.97
C GLU A 30 14.16 19.93 -4.37
N GLU A 31 13.95 19.80 -5.68
CA GLU A 31 12.77 20.13 -6.47
C GLU A 31 11.45 20.05 -5.68
N PRO A 32 10.54 21.04 -5.87
CA PRO A 32 9.29 21.10 -5.12
C PRO A 32 8.51 19.77 -5.27
N LEU A 33 8.25 19.10 -4.14
CA LEU A 33 7.47 17.87 -4.02
C LEU A 33 5.98 18.09 -4.35
N ASN A 34 5.66 18.57 -5.57
CA ASN A 34 4.30 18.68 -6.11
C ASN A 34 4.20 19.06 -7.61
N SER A 35 5.20 18.82 -8.46
CA SER A 35 5.11 19.14 -9.91
C SER A 35 4.46 18.06 -10.80
N GLU A 36 4.07 16.91 -10.23
CA GLU A 36 3.42 15.80 -10.96
C GLU A 36 2.03 15.41 -10.41
N ASP A 37 1.47 16.20 -9.48
CA ASP A 37 0.11 15.98 -8.94
C ASP A 37 -0.97 16.65 -9.83
N ASP A 38 -0.90 16.42 -11.14
CA ASP A 38 -1.86 16.91 -12.14
C ASP A 38 -2.36 15.76 -13.05
N VAL A 39 -2.27 14.52 -12.56
CA VAL A 39 -2.79 13.32 -13.24
C VAL A 39 -4.09 12.86 -12.59
N SER A 40 -5.12 13.70 -12.61
CA SER A 40 -6.50 13.22 -12.45
C SER A 40 -7.06 12.87 -13.83
N ASP A 41 -6.80 11.63 -14.27
CA ASP A 41 -7.30 11.10 -15.56
C ASP A 41 -8.81 10.76 -15.53
N GLU A 42 -9.51 11.04 -14.42
CA GLU A 42 -10.88 10.55 -14.23
C GLU A 42 -11.87 11.72 -14.09
N ASP A 43 -12.53 12.05 -15.20
CA ASP A 43 -13.71 12.90 -15.18
C ASP A 43 -14.85 12.11 -14.48
N PRO A 44 -15.37 12.58 -13.34
CA PRO A 44 -16.41 11.87 -12.59
C PRO A 44 -17.70 11.68 -13.38
N THR A 45 -17.88 12.34 -14.53
CA THR A 45 -19.03 12.15 -15.40
C THR A 45 -19.01 10.81 -16.17
N GLU A 46 -17.83 10.27 -16.52
CA GLU A 46 -17.73 8.98 -17.24
C GLU A 46 -18.17 7.79 -16.37
N LEU A 47 -18.05 7.90 -15.05
CA LEU A 47 -18.47 6.87 -14.10
C LEU A 47 -19.98 6.59 -14.13
N PHE A 48 -20.80 7.57 -14.54
CA PHE A 48 -22.26 7.42 -14.57
C PHE A 48 -22.82 6.89 -15.89
N GLU A 49 -22.03 6.90 -16.98
CA GLU A 49 -22.41 6.35 -18.29
C GLU A 49 -21.98 4.88 -18.45
N THR A 50 -22.08 4.08 -17.38
CA THR A 50 -21.70 2.66 -17.45
C THR A 50 -22.92 1.78 -17.75
N ASP A 51 -22.90 1.09 -18.90
CA ASP A 51 -23.95 0.15 -19.34
C ASP A 51 -24.15 -1.06 -18.42
N ASN A 52 -23.13 -1.42 -17.64
CA ASN A 52 -23.11 -2.61 -16.80
C ASN A 52 -22.80 -2.23 -15.35
N VAL A 53 -23.73 -2.51 -14.43
CA VAL A 53 -23.59 -2.13 -13.02
C VAL A 53 -23.74 -3.37 -12.14
N VAL A 54 -22.85 -3.49 -11.15
CA VAL A 54 -22.92 -4.52 -10.09
C VAL A 54 -23.00 -3.84 -8.74
N VAL A 55 -24.04 -4.14 -7.98
CA VAL A 55 -24.21 -3.70 -6.59
C VAL A 55 -24.20 -4.95 -5.71
N CYS A 56 -23.28 -5.03 -4.76
CA CYS A 56 -23.14 -6.19 -3.88
C CYS A 56 -22.47 -5.84 -2.56
N GLN A 57 -22.42 -6.80 -1.65
CA GLN A 57 -21.59 -6.74 -0.44
C GLN A 57 -20.32 -7.57 -0.66
N TYR A 58 -19.30 -7.34 0.17
CA TYR A 58 -18.10 -8.18 0.17
C TYR A 58 -18.01 -9.02 1.45
N ASP A 59 -17.46 -10.22 1.31
CA ASP A 59 -17.01 -11.04 2.44
C ASP A 59 -15.52 -10.83 2.70
N LYS A 60 -14.69 -10.82 1.65
CA LYS A 60 -13.24 -10.72 1.78
C LYS A 60 -12.60 -10.17 0.51
N ILE A 61 -11.80 -9.12 0.68
CA ILE A 61 -10.95 -8.54 -0.37
C ILE A 61 -9.50 -8.78 0.01
N THR A 62 -8.70 -9.30 -0.92
CA THR A 62 -7.27 -9.58 -0.69
C THR A 62 -6.42 -9.12 -1.86
N ARG A 63 -5.21 -8.64 -1.56
CA ARG A 63 -4.21 -8.23 -2.55
C ARG A 63 -2.86 -8.88 -2.27
N SER A 64 -2.17 -9.30 -3.32
CA SER A 64 -0.76 -9.70 -3.27
C SER A 64 -0.02 -9.11 -4.47
N ARG A 65 0.82 -8.10 -4.22
CA ARG A 65 1.42 -7.23 -5.26
C ARG A 65 0.33 -6.61 -6.13
N ASN A 66 0.35 -6.85 -7.45
CA ASN A 66 -0.64 -6.37 -8.40
C ASN A 66 -1.86 -7.29 -8.54
N LYS A 67 -1.90 -8.44 -7.85
CA LYS A 67 -3.00 -9.40 -7.95
C LYS A 67 -4.06 -9.15 -6.91
N TRP A 68 -5.30 -9.04 -7.34
CA TRP A 68 -6.49 -8.85 -6.53
C TRP A 68 -7.39 -10.08 -6.56
N LYS A 69 -7.95 -10.42 -5.40
CA LYS A 69 -8.98 -11.46 -5.28
C LYS A 69 -10.15 -10.93 -4.45
N PHE A 70 -11.35 -11.08 -5.00
CA PHE A 70 -12.61 -10.59 -4.45
C PHE A 70 -13.50 -11.77 -4.08
N HIS A 71 -14.00 -11.79 -2.84
CA HIS A 71 -15.10 -12.67 -2.43
C HIS A 71 -16.29 -11.79 -2.11
N LEU A 72 -17.30 -11.83 -2.97
CA LEU A 72 -18.50 -10.99 -2.94
C LEU A 72 -19.74 -11.82 -2.59
N LYS A 73 -20.77 -11.16 -2.07
CA LYS A 73 -22.06 -11.76 -1.70
C LYS A 73 -23.24 -10.82 -1.96
N ASP A 74 -24.44 -11.40 -1.96
CA ASP A 74 -25.72 -10.66 -2.02
C ASP A 74 -25.76 -9.61 -3.13
N GLY A 75 -25.42 -10.02 -4.35
CA GLY A 75 -25.24 -9.10 -5.47
C GLY A 75 -26.37 -9.09 -6.48
N ILE A 76 -26.62 -7.90 -7.02
CA ILE A 76 -27.53 -7.61 -8.13
C ILE A 76 -26.69 -7.00 -9.25
N MET A 77 -26.84 -7.53 -10.47
CA MET A 77 -26.09 -7.08 -11.64
C MET A 77 -27.08 -6.71 -12.74
N ASN A 78 -26.97 -5.51 -13.29
CA ASN A 78 -27.59 -5.16 -14.56
C ASN A 78 -26.51 -5.21 -15.63
N LEU A 79 -26.58 -6.20 -16.52
CA LEU A 79 -25.59 -6.41 -17.59
C LEU A 79 -26.31 -6.44 -18.94
N GLN A 80 -25.93 -5.54 -19.85
CA GLN A 80 -26.52 -5.44 -21.19
C GLN A 80 -28.06 -5.35 -21.15
N GLY A 81 -28.59 -4.58 -20.19
CA GLY A 81 -30.03 -4.41 -19.98
C GLY A 81 -30.76 -5.64 -19.40
N LYS A 82 -30.03 -6.64 -18.90
CA LYS A 82 -30.59 -7.82 -18.24
C LYS A 82 -30.18 -7.89 -16.78
N ASP A 83 -31.13 -8.25 -15.92
CA ASP A 83 -30.91 -8.40 -14.49
C ASP A 83 -30.45 -9.81 -14.12
N TYR A 84 -29.44 -9.87 -13.26
CA TYR A 84 -28.90 -11.09 -12.67
C TYR A 84 -28.74 -10.90 -11.16
N VAL A 85 -28.81 -12.00 -10.43
CA VAL A 85 -28.57 -12.02 -8.99
C VAL A 85 -27.59 -13.12 -8.63
N PHE A 86 -26.75 -12.89 -7.62
CA PHE A 86 -25.87 -13.91 -7.07
C PHE A 86 -25.90 -13.89 -5.54
N GLN A 87 -25.83 -15.08 -4.96
CA GLN A 87 -25.64 -15.22 -3.51
C GLN A 87 -24.16 -15.06 -3.13
N LYS A 88 -23.25 -15.61 -3.93
CA LYS A 88 -21.79 -15.49 -3.78
C LYS A 88 -21.12 -15.39 -5.15
N ALA A 89 -20.06 -14.61 -5.24
CA ALA A 89 -19.19 -14.52 -6.41
C ALA A 89 -17.73 -14.44 -5.98
N VAL A 90 -16.84 -15.09 -6.72
CA VAL A 90 -15.39 -15.03 -6.52
C VAL A 90 -14.76 -14.50 -7.80
N GLY A 91 -13.91 -13.48 -7.69
CA GLY A 91 -13.23 -12.86 -8.82
C GLY A 91 -11.74 -12.69 -8.57
N ASP A 92 -10.96 -12.67 -9.64
CA ASP A 92 -9.52 -12.39 -9.66
C ASP A 92 -9.25 -11.28 -10.69
N ALA A 93 -8.37 -10.33 -10.37
CA ALA A 93 -7.96 -9.25 -11.28
C ALA A 93 -6.48 -8.86 -11.08
N GLU A 94 -5.93 -8.10 -12.03
CA GLU A 94 -4.60 -7.49 -11.94
C GLU A 94 -4.74 -5.95 -12.07
N TRP A 95 -3.98 -5.18 -11.29
CA TRP A 95 -3.91 -3.70 -11.34
C TRP A 95 -2.55 -3.25 -11.88
#